data_AF-A0A7S3EXM9-F1
#
_entry.id   AF-A0A7S3EXM9-F1
#
_cell.length_a   1.000
_cell.length_b   1.000
_cell.length_c   1.000
_cell.angle_alpha   90.00
_cell.angle_beta   90.00
_cell.angle_gamma   90.00
#
_symmetry.space_group_name_H-M   'P 1'
#
loop_
_entity.id
_entity.type
_entity.pdbx_description
1 polymer ?
#
loop_
_entity_poly.entity_id
_entity_poly.type
_entity_poly.pdbx_seq_one_letter_code
_entity_poly.pdbx_strand_id
1 'polypeptide(L)'
;MTSVLRDLIRCFVYRQRDVETDSPTRPTTLELRRLTRVMSDIDQRSSRSSSLSSTADDMHRLMRDEDERRETLFSTADHFRPPKSPRRLERHAGAHDGFRLAQKATSRVYCCGACGAWLVRPQDLVPTNKRVVDVSIDDCRHSLCAEAADVVESKEGHSVTSDNLWQFRVRPVHCASCKIFLGVKVKTAERTYNSRIATAGTEELYELLTEAHYESRGVRISAPEAHWLSHVRLEAEQRVAAARLPHSGGSAPPNDAAEPSSTATVARSELMLDWSEPRPVEQVFLGTRYLRLLEAHHQRPLQDVIPLLCVGCGSTLTYTDQLLCTKRRWGFGRSVPESACYVNSVVRGAVVVKEPYLEHLAQGLMEMADVYCSCGMQVGYKFVADKTSMGRNQNQVGRYGLVCSRINVASFQLSHSKLHGQE
;
A
#
# COMPACT_ATOMS: atom_id res chain seq x y z
N MET A 1 27.85 -7.26 2.03
CA MET A 1 26.68 -6.36 2.04
C MET A 1 26.59 -5.40 0.84
N THR A 2 27.71 -4.97 0.24
CA THR A 2 27.72 -4.04 -0.91
C THR A 2 27.23 -4.64 -2.25
N SER A 3 27.18 -5.97 -2.42
CA SER A 3 26.68 -6.62 -3.64
C SER A 3 25.15 -6.59 -3.74
N VAL A 4 24.42 -6.92 -2.66
CA VAL A 4 22.95 -6.97 -2.64
C VAL A 4 22.33 -5.60 -2.92
N LEU A 5 22.90 -4.54 -2.34
CA LEU A 5 22.48 -3.17 -2.62
C LEU A 5 22.73 -2.82 -4.09
N ARG A 6 23.88 -3.22 -4.64
CA ARG A 6 24.27 -2.97 -6.04
C ARG A 6 23.39 -3.74 -7.04
N ASP A 7 22.92 -4.93 -6.69
CA ASP A 7 22.06 -5.75 -7.54
C ASP A 7 20.60 -5.24 -7.52
N LEU A 8 20.07 -4.86 -6.35
CA LEU A 8 18.76 -4.20 -6.26
C LEU A 8 18.75 -2.85 -7.01
N ILE A 9 19.84 -2.09 -6.92
CA ILE A 9 20.06 -0.84 -7.65
C ILE A 9 20.19 -1.04 -9.16
N ARG A 10 20.90 -2.09 -9.61
CA ARG A 10 21.05 -2.37 -11.05
C ARG A 10 19.70 -2.71 -11.68
N CYS A 11 18.85 -3.46 -10.99
CA CYS A 11 17.47 -3.70 -11.41
C CYS A 11 16.64 -2.40 -11.50
N PHE A 12 16.90 -1.43 -10.61
CA PHE A 12 16.23 -0.12 -10.60
C PHE A 12 16.62 0.76 -11.80
N VAL A 13 17.92 0.85 -12.14
CA VAL A 13 18.41 1.81 -13.15
C VAL A 13 18.25 1.32 -14.59
N TYR A 14 18.23 0.01 -14.85
CA TYR A 14 18.02 -0.50 -16.21
C TYR A 14 16.60 -0.27 -16.74
N ARG A 15 15.59 -0.12 -15.87
CA ARG A 15 14.18 0.07 -16.27
C ARG A 15 13.75 1.52 -16.49
N GLN A 16 14.40 2.51 -15.87
CA GLN A 16 14.05 3.93 -16.08
C GLN A 16 14.58 4.51 -17.40
N ARG A 17 15.54 3.85 -18.05
CA ARG A 17 16.19 4.37 -19.26
C ARG A 17 15.36 4.21 -20.54
N ASP A 18 14.25 3.47 -20.49
CA ASP A 18 13.40 3.20 -21.67
C ASP A 18 12.23 4.18 -21.83
N VAL A 19 12.12 5.25 -21.03
CA VAL A 19 10.92 6.12 -21.00
C VAL A 19 11.18 7.60 -21.31
N GLU A 20 12.43 8.07 -21.48
CA GLU A 20 12.69 9.50 -21.70
C GLU A 20 13.54 9.78 -22.94
N THR A 21 12.86 9.89 -24.08
CA THR A 21 13.30 10.71 -25.23
C THR A 21 12.13 11.61 -25.65
N ASP A 22 12.14 12.89 -25.26
CA ASP A 22 11.86 14.02 -26.19
C ASP A 22 12.08 15.41 -25.56
N SER A 23 12.25 16.40 -26.43
CA SER A 23 12.96 17.70 -26.29
C SER A 23 12.10 18.92 -25.86
N PRO A 24 12.70 20.10 -25.54
CA PRO A 24 11.98 21.28 -24.99
C PRO A 24 11.75 22.44 -25.99
N THR A 25 10.67 23.23 -25.84
CA THR A 25 10.38 24.46 -26.62
C THR A 25 10.31 25.73 -25.75
N ARG A 26 10.79 26.87 -26.29
CA ARG A 26 10.77 28.24 -25.71
C ARG A 26 9.69 29.12 -26.36
N PRO A 27 9.17 30.17 -25.69
CA PRO A 27 8.15 31.07 -26.26
C PRO A 27 8.77 32.16 -27.16
N THR A 28 8.04 32.54 -28.21
CA THR A 28 8.51 33.45 -29.27
C THR A 28 8.17 34.92 -29.01
N THR A 29 8.99 35.80 -29.58
CA THR A 29 9.02 37.27 -29.54
C THR A 29 7.72 37.99 -29.94
N LEU A 30 6.71 37.28 -30.40
CA LEU A 30 5.42 37.85 -30.83
C LEU A 30 4.52 38.24 -29.65
N GLU A 31 4.61 37.52 -28.51
CA GLU A 31 3.74 37.79 -27.36
C GLU A 31 4.13 39.06 -26.60
N LEU A 32 5.43 39.40 -26.59
CA LEU A 32 5.94 40.62 -25.95
C LEU A 32 5.48 41.91 -26.66
N ARG A 33 5.26 41.88 -27.98
CA ARG A 33 4.80 43.06 -28.74
C ARG A 33 3.31 43.36 -28.57
N ARG A 34 2.50 42.37 -28.16
CA ARG A 34 1.04 42.58 -27.95
C ARG A 34 0.75 43.30 -26.65
N LEU A 35 1.53 43.05 -25.61
CA LEU A 35 1.34 43.69 -24.29
C LEU A 35 1.64 45.19 -24.32
N THR A 36 2.62 45.64 -25.11
CA THR A 36 3.00 47.05 -25.16
C THR A 36 1.96 47.95 -25.83
N ARG A 37 1.16 47.43 -26.78
CA ARG A 37 0.10 48.22 -27.44
C ARG A 37 -1.11 48.45 -26.54
N VAL A 38 -1.51 47.45 -25.76
CA VAL A 38 -2.69 47.55 -24.89
C VAL A 38 -2.50 48.60 -23.80
N MET A 39 -1.27 48.77 -23.31
CA MET A 39 -0.96 49.79 -22.30
C MET A 39 -1.03 51.22 -22.85
N SER A 40 -0.62 51.43 -24.12
CA SER A 40 -0.67 52.75 -24.77
C SER A 40 -2.10 53.27 -25.00
N ASP A 41 -3.06 52.37 -25.26
CA ASP A 41 -4.44 52.76 -25.56
C ASP A 41 -5.24 53.15 -24.30
N ILE A 42 -4.81 52.66 -23.13
CA ILE A 42 -5.45 52.97 -21.84
C ILE A 42 -5.06 54.39 -21.38
N ASP A 43 -3.82 54.81 -21.62
CA ASP A 43 -3.33 56.14 -21.24
C ASP A 43 -3.95 57.26 -22.10
N GLN A 44 -4.25 56.99 -23.37
CA GLN A 44 -4.92 57.98 -24.25
C GLN A 44 -6.40 58.18 -23.92
N ARG A 45 -7.07 57.17 -23.34
CA ARG A 45 -8.48 57.30 -22.92
C ARG A 45 -8.62 58.09 -21.62
N SER A 46 -7.65 57.98 -20.73
CA SER A 46 -7.64 58.68 -19.44
C SER A 46 -7.41 60.19 -19.57
N SER A 47 -6.88 60.66 -20.70
CA SER A 47 -6.57 62.07 -20.94
C SER A 47 -7.70 62.87 -21.62
N ARG A 48 -8.81 62.22 -22.03
CA ARG A 48 -9.91 62.88 -22.77
C ARG A 48 -11.19 63.11 -21.96
N SER A 49 -11.30 62.67 -20.71
CA SER A 49 -12.54 62.68 -19.93
C SER A 49 -12.79 63.95 -19.08
N SER A 50 -12.12 65.07 -19.35
CA SER A 50 -12.06 66.23 -18.43
C SER A 50 -12.94 67.44 -18.77
N SER A 51 -14.04 67.31 -19.54
CA SER A 51 -14.94 68.45 -19.79
C SER A 51 -16.43 68.07 -19.73
N LEU A 52 -17.09 68.54 -18.66
CA LEU A 52 -18.49 68.37 -18.30
C LEU A 52 -19.47 68.99 -19.32
N SER A 53 -20.44 68.21 -19.80
CA SER A 53 -21.61 68.72 -20.55
C SER A 53 -22.75 67.69 -20.59
N SER A 54 -23.92 68.05 -20.04
CA SER A 54 -25.25 67.44 -20.28
C SER A 54 -25.37 65.92 -19.99
N THR A 55 -25.80 65.57 -18.77
CA THR A 55 -25.92 64.18 -18.28
C THR A 55 -26.89 63.29 -19.08
N ALA A 56 -27.80 63.85 -19.87
CA ALA A 56 -28.71 63.08 -20.70
C ALA A 56 -28.09 62.69 -22.06
N ASP A 57 -27.35 63.61 -22.69
CA ASP A 57 -26.62 63.31 -23.93
C ASP A 57 -25.40 62.43 -23.66
N ASP A 58 -24.76 62.57 -22.49
CA ASP A 58 -23.67 61.71 -22.06
C ASP A 58 -24.11 60.26 -21.85
N MET A 59 -25.32 60.02 -21.35
CA MET A 59 -25.87 58.66 -21.23
C MET A 59 -26.12 58.03 -22.60
N HIS A 60 -26.68 58.78 -23.55
CA HIS A 60 -26.88 58.29 -24.92
C HIS A 60 -25.58 58.11 -25.70
N ARG A 61 -24.55 58.90 -25.38
CA ARG A 61 -23.19 58.69 -25.91
C ARG A 61 -22.53 57.48 -25.29
N LEU A 62 -22.59 57.30 -23.97
CA LEU A 62 -22.07 56.13 -23.28
C LEU A 62 -22.74 54.84 -23.76
N MET A 63 -24.05 54.86 -24.00
CA MET A 63 -24.76 53.71 -24.57
C MET A 63 -24.30 53.42 -26.00
N ARG A 64 -24.15 54.45 -26.86
CA ARG A 64 -23.64 54.26 -28.23
C ARG A 64 -22.18 53.80 -28.26
N ASP A 65 -21.33 54.37 -27.42
CA ASP A 65 -19.93 53.97 -27.31
C ASP A 65 -19.79 52.55 -26.76
N GLU A 66 -20.65 52.12 -25.84
CA GLU A 66 -20.65 50.74 -25.33
C GLU A 66 -21.24 49.75 -26.34
N ASP A 67 -22.22 50.17 -27.15
CA ASP A 67 -22.74 49.37 -28.26
C ASP A 67 -21.71 49.26 -29.39
N GLU A 68 -21.02 50.33 -29.79
CA GLU A 68 -19.89 50.29 -30.75
C GLU A 68 -18.71 49.47 -30.18
N ARG A 69 -18.45 49.56 -28.87
CA ARG A 69 -17.44 48.71 -28.20
C ARG A 69 -17.85 47.24 -28.23
N ARG A 70 -19.12 46.92 -28.03
CA ARG A 70 -19.65 45.56 -28.18
C ARG A 70 -19.54 45.09 -29.62
N GLU A 71 -19.96 45.89 -30.59
CA GLU A 71 -19.87 45.54 -32.01
C GLU A 71 -18.41 45.37 -32.46
N THR A 72 -17.47 46.18 -31.99
CA THR A 72 -16.04 46.00 -32.28
C THR A 72 -15.46 44.75 -31.61
N LEU A 73 -15.90 44.39 -30.40
CA LEU A 73 -15.56 43.12 -29.74
C LEU A 73 -16.11 41.89 -30.48
N PHE A 74 -17.26 42.02 -31.16
CA PHE A 74 -17.86 40.95 -31.96
C PHE A 74 -17.40 40.96 -33.43
N SER A 75 -16.98 42.10 -33.97
CA SER A 75 -16.55 42.29 -35.36
C SER A 75 -15.03 42.13 -35.56
N THR A 76 -14.22 42.20 -34.50
CA THR A 76 -12.84 41.65 -34.53
C THR A 76 -12.88 40.12 -34.43
N ALA A 77 -13.63 39.51 -35.36
CA ALA A 77 -13.71 38.09 -35.63
C ALA A 77 -12.43 37.52 -36.26
N ASP A 78 -11.27 38.14 -36.03
CA ASP A 78 -10.00 37.65 -36.53
C ASP A 78 -9.30 36.70 -35.55
N HIS A 79 -9.86 36.50 -34.34
CA HIS A 79 -9.38 35.49 -33.41
C HIS A 79 -10.54 34.60 -32.91
N PHE A 80 -11.14 33.83 -33.82
CA PHE A 80 -11.52 32.46 -33.47
C PHE A 80 -10.25 31.67 -33.10
N ARG A 81 -9.61 32.00 -31.98
CA ARG A 81 -8.95 30.95 -31.22
C ARG A 81 -10.12 30.08 -30.75
N PRO A 82 -10.23 28.81 -31.21
CA PRO A 82 -11.22 27.91 -30.65
C PRO A 82 -11.10 28.03 -29.12
N PRO A 83 -12.22 28.09 -28.39
CA PRO A 83 -12.19 28.25 -26.93
C PRO A 83 -11.11 27.32 -26.42
N LYS A 84 -10.08 27.87 -25.76
CA LYS A 84 -9.01 27.04 -25.17
C LYS A 84 -9.76 25.97 -24.42
N SER A 85 -9.73 24.74 -24.94
CA SER A 85 -10.50 23.66 -24.36
C SER A 85 -10.13 23.71 -22.89
N PRO A 86 -11.11 23.87 -21.98
CA PRO A 86 -10.81 23.97 -20.57
C PRO A 86 -9.87 22.82 -20.32
N ARG A 87 -8.61 23.11 -19.89
CA ARG A 87 -7.61 22.08 -19.66
C ARG A 87 -8.37 21.01 -18.94
N ARG A 88 -8.57 19.87 -19.59
CA ARG A 88 -9.22 18.72 -18.99
C ARG A 88 -8.24 18.32 -17.91
N LEU A 89 -8.33 18.96 -16.74
CA LEU A 89 -8.26 18.23 -15.48
C LEU A 89 -9.06 16.98 -15.80
N GLU A 90 -8.40 15.83 -15.80
CA GLU A 90 -9.01 14.52 -15.97
C GLU A 90 -10.08 14.37 -14.88
N ARG A 91 -11.20 15.04 -15.07
CA ARG A 91 -12.46 14.74 -14.45
C ARG A 91 -12.83 13.45 -15.14
N HIS A 92 -12.44 12.33 -14.57
CA HIS A 92 -13.08 11.05 -14.86
C HIS A 92 -14.57 11.27 -14.61
N ALA A 93 -15.30 11.58 -15.69
CA ALA A 93 -16.70 11.87 -15.64
C ALA A 93 -17.42 10.62 -15.12
N GLY A 94 -18.12 10.75 -13.99
CA GLY A 94 -19.08 9.74 -13.52
C GLY A 94 -18.68 8.87 -12.34
N ALA A 95 -17.48 8.99 -11.77
CA ALA A 95 -17.13 8.23 -10.57
C ALA A 95 -17.73 8.89 -9.32
N HIS A 96 -18.90 8.39 -8.86
CA HIS A 96 -19.47 8.66 -7.54
C HIS A 96 -18.38 8.65 -6.45
N ASP A 97 -18.46 9.48 -5.41
CA ASP A 97 -17.41 9.50 -4.37
C ASP A 97 -17.20 8.12 -3.73
N GLY A 98 -18.25 7.31 -3.65
CA GLY A 98 -18.16 5.89 -3.30
C GLY A 98 -17.30 5.06 -4.27
N PHE A 99 -17.36 5.33 -5.58
CA PHE A 99 -16.47 4.71 -6.57
C PHE A 99 -15.03 5.21 -6.40
N ARG A 100 -14.81 6.49 -6.10
CA ARG A 100 -13.45 7.02 -5.84
C ARG A 100 -12.84 6.48 -4.54
N LEU A 101 -13.65 6.31 -3.51
CA LEU A 101 -13.25 5.68 -2.24
C LEU A 101 -12.99 4.19 -2.44
N ALA A 102 -13.87 3.49 -3.16
CA ALA A 102 -13.65 2.11 -3.55
C ALA A 102 -12.37 1.98 -4.38
N GLN A 103 -12.14 2.88 -5.34
CA GLN A 103 -10.94 2.90 -6.19
C GLN A 103 -9.65 3.08 -5.37
N LYS A 104 -9.66 3.93 -4.34
CA LYS A 104 -8.53 4.06 -3.41
C LYS A 104 -8.31 2.78 -2.59
N ALA A 105 -9.38 2.17 -2.09
CA ALA A 105 -9.32 0.93 -1.32
C ALA A 105 -8.92 -0.29 -2.17
N THR A 106 -9.31 -0.33 -3.45
CA THR A 106 -9.00 -1.41 -4.41
C THR A 106 -7.74 -1.13 -5.24
N SER A 107 -6.99 -0.08 -4.90
CA SER A 107 -5.79 0.31 -5.66
C SER A 107 -4.68 -0.73 -5.55
N ARG A 108 -4.73 -1.62 -4.56
CA ARG A 108 -3.71 -2.63 -4.30
C ARG A 108 -4.29 -4.02 -4.41
N VAL A 109 -3.56 -4.92 -5.06
CA VAL A 109 -3.94 -6.33 -5.22
C VAL A 109 -2.71 -7.20 -5.00
N TYR A 110 -2.86 -8.28 -4.25
CA TYR A 110 -1.87 -9.34 -4.23
C TYR A 110 -2.07 -10.21 -5.46
N CYS A 111 -1.01 -10.36 -6.23
CA CYS A 111 -0.97 -11.12 -7.47
C CYS A 111 -0.01 -12.29 -7.34
N CYS A 112 -0.20 -13.29 -8.20
CA CYS A 112 0.75 -14.38 -8.36
C CYS A 112 2.11 -13.81 -8.79
N GLY A 113 3.15 -14.16 -8.04
CA GLY A 113 4.52 -13.71 -8.30
C GLY A 113 5.09 -14.26 -9.60
N ALA A 114 4.56 -15.36 -10.13
CA ALA A 114 5.00 -15.95 -11.39
C ALA A 114 4.35 -15.27 -12.61
N CYS A 115 3.01 -15.26 -12.69
CA CYS A 115 2.27 -14.79 -13.87
C CYS A 115 1.58 -13.43 -13.73
N GLY A 116 1.52 -12.86 -12.52
CA GLY A 116 0.85 -11.57 -12.26
C GLY A 116 -0.68 -11.62 -12.16
N ALA A 117 -1.30 -12.80 -12.26
CA ALA A 117 -2.74 -12.96 -12.06
C ALA A 117 -3.17 -12.46 -10.68
N TRP A 118 -4.29 -11.75 -10.59
CA TRP A 118 -4.81 -11.22 -9.33
C TRP A 118 -5.28 -12.38 -8.46
N LEU A 119 -4.99 -12.33 -7.16
CA LEU A 119 -5.34 -13.41 -6.23
C LEU A 119 -6.26 -12.91 -5.13
N VAL A 120 -5.85 -11.87 -4.41
CA VAL A 120 -6.59 -11.39 -3.24
C VAL A 120 -6.38 -9.90 -3.06
N ARG A 121 -7.42 -9.20 -2.58
CA ARG A 121 -7.31 -7.77 -2.24
C ARG A 121 -6.97 -7.63 -0.75
N PRO A 122 -6.25 -6.58 -0.34
CA PRO A 122 -5.89 -6.39 1.07
C PRO A 122 -7.09 -6.42 2.04
N GLN A 123 -8.27 -5.95 1.63
CA GLN A 123 -9.49 -6.00 2.44
C GLN A 123 -10.10 -7.39 2.60
N ASP A 124 -9.74 -8.33 1.72
CA ASP A 124 -10.20 -9.72 1.80
C ASP A 124 -9.27 -10.55 2.72
N LEU A 125 -8.20 -9.95 3.26
CA LEU A 125 -7.30 -10.59 4.22
C LEU A 125 -7.92 -10.66 5.61
N VAL A 126 -7.76 -11.81 6.25
CA VAL A 126 -8.23 -12.06 7.61
C VAL A 126 -7.24 -11.43 8.61
N PRO A 127 -7.70 -10.49 9.45
CA PRO A 127 -6.85 -9.90 10.49
C PRO A 127 -6.45 -10.98 11.51
N THR A 128 -5.29 -10.84 12.13
CA THR A 128 -4.69 -11.88 12.99
C THR A 128 -5.62 -12.35 14.11
N ASN A 129 -6.41 -11.45 14.68
CA ASN A 129 -7.37 -11.76 15.75
C ASN A 129 -8.66 -12.49 15.29
N LYS A 130 -8.79 -12.78 13.99
CA LYS A 130 -9.88 -13.59 13.41
C LYS A 130 -9.37 -14.87 12.75
N ARG A 131 -8.06 -15.11 12.79
CA ARG A 131 -7.46 -16.33 12.23
C ARG A 131 -7.78 -17.49 13.15
N VAL A 132 -8.16 -18.62 12.56
CA VAL A 132 -8.43 -19.83 13.33
C VAL A 132 -7.13 -20.52 13.73
N VAL A 133 -6.14 -20.49 12.85
CA VAL A 133 -4.81 -21.10 13.05
C VAL A 133 -3.76 -20.21 12.41
N ASP A 134 -2.52 -20.33 12.87
CA ASP A 134 -1.35 -19.84 12.15
C ASP A 134 -0.74 -20.96 11.31
N VAL A 135 -0.44 -20.63 10.05
CA VAL A 135 0.17 -21.56 9.09
C VAL A 135 1.53 -21.03 8.67
N SER A 136 2.57 -21.84 8.91
CA SER A 136 3.92 -21.62 8.39
C SER A 136 4.15 -22.53 7.19
N ILE A 137 4.76 -22.00 6.13
CA ILE A 137 5.16 -22.76 4.94
C ILE A 137 6.69 -22.65 4.88
N ASP A 138 7.43 -23.76 4.92
CA ASP A 138 8.89 -23.78 5.20
C ASP A 138 9.72 -22.86 4.30
N ASP A 139 9.29 -22.60 3.07
CA ASP A 139 10.01 -21.77 2.11
C ASP A 139 9.55 -20.29 2.12
N CYS A 140 8.58 -19.96 2.96
CA CYS A 140 8.01 -18.64 3.13
C CYS A 140 8.19 -18.16 4.57
N ARG A 141 8.77 -16.96 4.73
CA ARG A 141 8.88 -16.35 6.07
C ARG A 141 7.53 -16.04 6.70
N HIS A 142 6.53 -15.72 5.89
CA HIS A 142 5.21 -15.31 6.32
C HIS A 142 4.14 -15.89 5.39
N SER A 143 2.94 -16.08 5.93
CA SER A 143 1.73 -16.40 5.18
C SER A 143 0.69 -15.29 5.36
N LEU A 144 -0.08 -15.04 4.30
CA LEU A 144 -1.25 -14.17 4.34
C LEU A 144 -2.49 -15.04 4.46
N CYS A 145 -3.33 -14.77 5.46
CA CYS A 145 -4.61 -15.44 5.63
C CYS A 145 -5.70 -14.64 4.92
N ALA A 146 -6.55 -15.30 4.16
CA ALA A 146 -7.69 -14.72 3.44
C ALA A 146 -8.93 -15.62 3.57
N GLU A 147 -10.11 -15.02 3.60
CA GLU A 147 -11.38 -15.78 3.55
C GLU A 147 -11.61 -16.38 2.16
N ALA A 148 -11.26 -15.62 1.12
CA ALA A 148 -11.36 -16.03 -0.26
C ALA A 148 -10.17 -15.50 -1.08
N ALA A 149 -9.76 -16.26 -2.09
CA ALA A 149 -8.75 -15.87 -3.07
C ALA A 149 -9.08 -16.50 -4.42
N ASP A 150 -8.69 -15.85 -5.51
CA ASP A 150 -8.79 -16.38 -6.88
C ASP A 150 -7.69 -17.44 -7.12
N VAL A 151 -7.90 -18.61 -6.53
CA VAL A 151 -7.00 -19.76 -6.55
C VAL A 151 -7.77 -21.03 -6.91
N VAL A 152 -7.05 -22.03 -7.39
CA VAL A 152 -7.59 -23.36 -7.64
C VAL A 152 -7.12 -24.29 -6.52
N GLU A 153 -8.09 -24.84 -5.78
CA GLU A 153 -7.85 -25.88 -4.77
C GLU A 153 -7.52 -27.21 -5.48
N SER A 154 -6.52 -27.93 -4.98
CA SER A 154 -6.32 -29.33 -5.40
C SER A 154 -7.52 -30.18 -4.98
N LYS A 155 -7.85 -31.20 -5.79
CA LYS A 155 -8.87 -32.20 -5.44
C LYS A 155 -8.43 -33.05 -4.26
N GLU A 156 -7.12 -33.27 -4.16
CA GLU A 156 -6.52 -34.04 -3.09
C GLU A 156 -6.41 -33.18 -1.83
N GLY A 157 -6.99 -33.69 -0.75
CA GLY A 157 -6.85 -33.13 0.58
C GLY A 157 -5.85 -33.96 1.39
N HIS A 158 -5.05 -33.28 2.21
CA HIS A 158 -4.15 -33.91 3.16
C HIS A 158 -4.66 -33.71 4.58
N SER A 159 -4.30 -34.64 5.45
CA SER A 159 -4.51 -34.50 6.88
C SER A 159 -3.20 -34.08 7.53
N VAL A 160 -3.21 -32.97 8.27
CA VAL A 160 -2.06 -32.46 9.01
C VAL A 160 -2.38 -32.46 10.49
N THR A 161 -1.52 -33.05 11.31
CA THR A 161 -1.69 -33.08 12.76
C THR A 161 -0.82 -32.00 13.43
N SER A 162 -1.38 -31.32 14.44
CA SER A 162 -0.69 -30.35 15.28
C SER A 162 -0.77 -30.76 16.74
N ASP A 163 0.37 -30.72 17.43
CA ASP A 163 0.54 -31.05 18.85
C ASP A 163 -0.04 -32.41 19.28
N ASN A 164 -0.21 -33.36 18.34
CA ASN A 164 -0.89 -34.65 18.52
C ASN A 164 -2.34 -34.55 19.03
N LEU A 165 -2.92 -33.36 19.06
CA LEU A 165 -4.26 -33.09 19.60
C LEU A 165 -5.23 -32.63 18.52
N TRP A 166 -4.73 -31.96 17.49
CA TRP A 166 -5.57 -31.40 16.43
C TRP A 166 -5.21 -32.02 15.10
N GLN A 167 -6.24 -32.37 14.34
CA GLN A 167 -6.15 -32.87 12.98
C GLN A 167 -6.88 -31.88 12.05
N PHE A 168 -6.16 -31.44 11.02
CA PHE A 168 -6.65 -30.48 10.06
C PHE A 168 -6.76 -31.13 8.69
N ARG A 169 -7.88 -30.93 7.99
CA ARG A 169 -7.94 -31.21 6.55
C ARG A 169 -7.50 -29.98 5.79
N VAL A 170 -6.43 -30.12 5.02
CA VAL A 170 -5.89 -29.04 4.18
C VAL A 170 -5.90 -29.42 2.72
N ARG A 171 -6.02 -28.41 1.85
CA ARG A 171 -5.88 -28.58 0.40
C ARG A 171 -4.81 -27.63 -0.13
N PRO A 172 -3.85 -28.11 -0.92
CA PRO A 172 -2.95 -27.24 -1.66
C PRO A 172 -3.74 -26.25 -2.53
N VAL A 173 -3.34 -24.98 -2.55
CA VAL A 173 -3.92 -23.96 -3.43
C VAL A 173 -2.90 -23.51 -4.46
N HIS A 174 -3.35 -23.39 -5.70
CA HIS A 174 -2.54 -23.06 -6.85
C HIS A 174 -3.07 -21.81 -7.54
N CYS A 175 -2.21 -21.09 -8.25
CA CYS A 175 -2.64 -19.97 -9.08
C CYS A 175 -3.64 -20.44 -10.13
N ALA A 176 -4.79 -19.77 -10.24
CA ALA A 176 -5.82 -20.15 -11.21
C ALA A 176 -5.32 -20.11 -12.66
N SER A 177 -4.40 -19.18 -12.97
CA SER A 177 -3.80 -18.99 -14.29
C SER A 177 -2.65 -19.98 -14.56
N CYS A 178 -1.53 -19.86 -13.85
CA CYS A 178 -0.31 -20.62 -14.17
C CYS A 178 -0.11 -21.90 -13.35
N LYS A 179 -1.06 -22.27 -12.49
CA LYS A 179 -1.06 -23.48 -11.66
C LYS A 179 0.12 -23.66 -10.70
N ILE A 180 0.96 -22.64 -10.50
CA ILE A 180 2.03 -22.69 -9.50
C ILE A 180 1.43 -22.80 -8.10
N PHE A 181 2.07 -23.57 -7.21
CA PHE A 181 1.71 -23.63 -5.80
C PHE A 181 1.83 -22.25 -5.15
N LEU A 182 0.83 -21.87 -4.35
CA LEU A 182 0.78 -20.59 -3.64
C LEU A 182 0.67 -20.75 -2.12
N GLY A 183 0.19 -21.90 -1.64
CA GLY A 183 -0.02 -22.15 -0.21
C GLY A 183 -1.08 -23.23 0.03
N VAL A 184 -1.82 -23.12 1.13
CA VAL A 184 -2.83 -24.12 1.52
C VAL A 184 -4.14 -23.49 1.96
N LYS A 185 -5.25 -24.21 1.79
CA LYS A 185 -6.54 -23.89 2.40
C LYS A 185 -6.85 -24.87 3.52
N VAL A 186 -7.12 -24.36 4.71
CA VAL A 186 -7.55 -25.17 5.86
C VAL A 186 -9.07 -25.31 5.81
N LYS A 187 -9.54 -26.54 5.59
CA LYS A 187 -10.97 -26.86 5.41
C LYS A 187 -11.65 -27.08 6.74
N THR A 188 -11.11 -28.00 7.53
CA THR A 188 -11.70 -28.40 8.81
C THR A 188 -10.64 -28.54 9.88
N ALA A 189 -11.05 -28.33 11.13
CA ALA A 189 -10.28 -28.62 12.34
C ALA A 189 -11.07 -29.60 13.21
N GLU A 190 -10.41 -30.65 13.67
CA GLU A 190 -10.97 -31.71 14.50
C GLU A 190 -9.99 -32.02 15.63
N ARG A 191 -10.49 -32.25 16.85
CA ARG A 191 -9.65 -32.65 17.98
C ARG A 191 -9.63 -34.17 18.08
N THR A 192 -8.44 -34.76 17.95
CA THR A 192 -8.27 -36.21 17.99
C THR A 192 -7.97 -36.66 19.43
N TYR A 193 -8.80 -37.55 19.97
CA TYR A 193 -8.61 -38.13 21.32
C TYR A 193 -7.84 -39.46 21.25
N ASN A 194 -6.76 -39.51 20.47
CA ASN A 194 -5.97 -40.74 20.35
C ASN A 194 -4.92 -40.82 21.47
N SER A 195 -5.33 -41.36 22.62
CA SER A 195 -4.43 -41.65 23.74
C SER A 195 -3.38 -42.73 23.45
N ARG A 196 -3.42 -43.39 22.28
CA ARG A 196 -2.57 -44.53 21.93
C ARG A 196 -1.46 -44.27 20.91
N ILE A 197 -1.37 -43.09 20.28
CA ILE A 197 -0.40 -42.84 19.17
C ILE A 197 0.93 -42.23 19.67
N ALA A 198 1.16 -42.15 20.98
CA ALA A 198 2.29 -41.40 21.53
C ALA A 198 3.70 -42.00 21.28
N THR A 199 3.89 -43.19 20.72
CA THR A 199 5.26 -43.79 20.71
C THR A 199 5.70 -44.63 19.51
N ALA A 200 4.88 -44.99 18.52
CA ALA A 200 5.28 -46.04 17.55
C ALA A 200 5.37 -45.63 16.07
N GLY A 201 5.13 -44.38 15.68
CA GLY A 201 4.90 -44.04 14.27
C GLY A 201 5.74 -42.93 13.65
N THR A 202 6.72 -42.36 14.33
CA THR A 202 7.39 -41.15 13.81
C THR A 202 8.46 -41.41 12.75
N GLU A 203 9.03 -42.62 12.62
CA GLU A 203 10.09 -42.89 11.62
C GLU A 203 9.54 -43.46 10.30
N GLU A 204 8.68 -44.49 10.31
CA GLU A 204 8.09 -45.05 9.07
C GLU A 204 7.12 -44.07 8.38
N LEU A 205 6.44 -43.22 9.15
CA LEU A 205 5.60 -42.15 8.60
C LEU A 205 6.46 -41.03 8.00
N TYR A 206 7.66 -40.78 8.53
CA TYR A 206 8.58 -39.81 7.95
C TYR A 206 9.09 -40.28 6.59
N GLU A 207 9.42 -41.56 6.41
CA GLU A 207 9.89 -42.09 5.12
C GLU A 207 8.77 -42.15 4.06
N LEU A 208 7.54 -42.57 4.42
CA LEU A 208 6.38 -42.55 3.51
C LEU A 208 5.90 -41.13 3.16
N LEU A 209 6.00 -40.17 4.10
CA LEU A 209 5.72 -38.75 3.83
C LEU A 209 6.85 -38.10 3.01
N THR A 210 8.08 -38.61 3.07
CA THR A 210 9.22 -38.07 2.32
C THR A 210 9.14 -38.41 0.82
N GLU A 211 8.54 -39.56 0.46
CA GLU A 211 8.39 -40.02 -0.93
C GLU A 211 7.11 -39.50 -1.62
N ALA A 212 6.01 -39.28 -0.88
CA ALA A 212 4.75 -38.77 -1.45
C ALA A 212 4.63 -37.23 -1.50
N HIS A 213 5.48 -36.47 -0.78
CA HIS A 213 5.35 -35.01 -0.61
C HIS A 213 6.43 -34.16 -1.30
N TYR A 214 6.88 -34.52 -2.49
CA TYR A 214 7.82 -33.64 -3.23
C TYR A 214 7.25 -32.24 -3.54
N GLU A 215 5.92 -32.07 -3.54
CA GLU A 215 5.28 -30.78 -3.83
C GLU A 215 4.79 -30.01 -2.58
N SER A 216 4.80 -30.60 -1.38
CA SER A 216 4.17 -30.00 -0.18
C SER A 216 4.99 -30.11 1.11
N ARG A 217 6.32 -30.26 1.02
CA ARG A 217 7.19 -30.16 2.21
C ARG A 217 6.97 -28.83 2.93
N GLY A 218 6.68 -28.93 4.23
CA GLY A 218 6.93 -27.84 5.17
C GLY A 218 5.75 -26.99 5.59
N VAL A 219 4.52 -27.50 5.51
CA VAL A 219 3.37 -26.81 6.09
C VAL A 219 3.25 -27.19 7.56
N ARG A 220 3.39 -26.20 8.46
CA ARG A 220 3.17 -26.35 9.90
C ARG A 220 1.95 -25.54 10.28
N ILE A 221 1.06 -26.11 11.07
CA ILE A 221 -0.19 -25.49 11.49
C ILE A 221 -0.18 -25.46 13.02
N SER A 222 -0.47 -24.31 13.62
CA SER A 222 -0.62 -24.21 15.07
C SER A 222 -1.89 -24.90 15.56
N ALA A 223 -2.01 -25.09 16.88
CA ALA A 223 -3.32 -25.34 17.48
C ALA A 223 -4.29 -24.19 17.17
N PRO A 224 -5.61 -24.43 17.18
CA PRO A 224 -6.59 -23.38 16.97
C PRO A 224 -6.51 -22.29 18.04
N GLU A 225 -6.70 -21.05 17.61
CA GLU A 225 -6.66 -19.86 18.45
C GLU A 225 -7.78 -19.88 19.51
N ALA A 226 -7.45 -19.42 20.73
CA ALA A 226 -8.37 -19.50 21.87
C ALA A 226 -9.68 -18.72 21.67
N HIS A 227 -9.63 -17.60 20.94
CA HIS A 227 -10.81 -16.80 20.64
C HIS A 227 -11.79 -17.55 19.71
N TRP A 228 -11.28 -18.29 18.72
CA TRP A 228 -12.10 -19.11 17.84
C TRP A 228 -12.73 -20.29 18.60
N LEU A 229 -11.96 -20.97 19.45
CA LEU A 229 -12.48 -22.03 20.31
C LEU A 229 -13.61 -21.54 21.22
N SER A 230 -13.47 -20.32 21.76
CA SER A 230 -14.50 -19.68 22.58
C SER A 230 -15.77 -19.37 21.78
N HIS A 231 -15.62 -18.91 20.53
CA HIS A 231 -16.74 -18.64 19.64
C HIS A 231 -17.51 -19.93 19.29
N VAL A 232 -16.81 -20.98 18.88
CA VAL A 232 -17.43 -22.28 18.57
C VAL A 232 -18.14 -22.87 19.80
N ARG A 233 -17.56 -22.71 20.99
CA ARG A 233 -18.21 -23.08 22.25
C ARG A 233 -19.52 -22.34 22.47
N LEU A 234 -19.51 -21.02 22.31
CA LEU A 234 -20.70 -20.19 22.50
C LEU A 234 -21.80 -20.56 21.50
N GLU A 235 -21.45 -20.79 20.23
CA GLU A 235 -22.42 -21.23 19.21
C GLU A 235 -23.05 -22.59 19.55
N ALA A 236 -22.26 -23.54 20.06
CA ALA A 236 -22.79 -24.83 20.48
C ALA A 236 -23.73 -24.69 21.69
N GLU A 237 -23.37 -23.88 22.68
CA GLU A 237 -24.21 -23.58 23.84
C GLU A 237 -25.53 -22.92 23.40
N GLN A 238 -25.49 -21.99 22.46
CA GLN A 238 -26.67 -21.35 21.88
C GLN A 238 -27.57 -22.35 21.13
N ARG A 239 -27.00 -23.29 20.37
CA ARG A 239 -27.77 -24.34 19.69
C ARG A 239 -28.47 -25.28 20.68
N VAL A 240 -27.77 -25.70 21.73
CA VAL A 240 -28.37 -26.53 22.79
C VAL A 240 -29.47 -25.76 23.52
N ALA A 241 -29.28 -24.47 23.80
CA ALA A 241 -30.30 -23.63 24.41
C ALA A 241 -31.54 -23.46 23.50
N ALA A 242 -31.34 -23.20 22.20
CA ALA A 242 -32.42 -23.07 21.23
C ALA A 242 -33.23 -24.37 21.07
N ALA A 243 -32.56 -25.53 21.10
CA ALA A 243 -33.21 -26.84 21.04
C ALA A 243 -34.04 -27.17 22.29
N ARG A 244 -33.74 -26.54 23.43
CA ARG A 244 -34.49 -26.72 24.69
C ARG A 244 -35.72 -25.82 24.81
N LEU A 245 -35.89 -24.82 23.96
CA LEU A 245 -37.09 -23.99 24.00
C LEU A 245 -38.28 -24.87 23.62
N PRO A 246 -39.23 -25.12 24.54
CA PRO A 246 -40.38 -25.95 24.25
C PRO A 246 -41.12 -25.31 23.09
N HIS A 247 -41.37 -26.09 22.03
CA HIS A 247 -42.27 -25.68 20.97
C HIS A 247 -43.62 -25.34 21.61
N SER A 248 -43.89 -24.05 21.80
CA SER A 248 -45.10 -23.50 22.40
C SER A 248 -46.30 -23.59 21.44
N GLY A 249 -46.50 -24.77 20.87
CA GLY A 249 -47.59 -25.12 19.98
C GLY A 249 -48.39 -26.27 20.59
N GLY A 250 -49.19 -25.98 21.61
CA GLY A 250 -50.05 -26.97 22.23
C GLY A 250 -50.79 -26.40 23.42
N SER A 251 -51.92 -25.74 23.16
CA SER A 251 -52.92 -25.38 24.15
C SER A 251 -53.49 -26.65 24.80
N ALA A 252 -52.83 -27.16 25.84
CA ALA A 252 -53.42 -28.12 26.75
C ALA A 252 -54.12 -27.37 27.90
N PRO A 253 -55.35 -27.77 28.28
CA PRO A 253 -56.12 -27.09 29.32
C PRO A 253 -55.54 -27.32 30.72
N PRO A 254 -55.88 -26.45 31.69
CA PRO A 254 -55.33 -26.48 33.04
C PRO A 254 -55.94 -27.65 33.83
N ASN A 255 -55.08 -28.50 34.41
CA ASN A 255 -55.48 -29.42 35.46
C ASN A 255 -54.50 -29.33 36.62
N ASP A 256 -55.07 -29.49 37.80
CA ASP A 256 -54.63 -28.92 39.07
C ASP A 256 -53.40 -29.58 39.73
N ALA A 257 -52.69 -28.73 40.47
CA ALA A 257 -52.02 -28.95 41.76
C ALA A 257 -51.22 -30.25 41.97
N ALA A 258 -49.90 -30.16 41.78
CA ALA A 258 -48.95 -30.98 42.55
C ALA A 258 -47.61 -30.22 42.73
N GLU A 259 -47.13 -30.17 43.97
CA GLU A 259 -45.94 -29.43 44.41
C GLU A 259 -44.62 -29.91 43.78
N PRO A 260 -43.69 -29.01 43.40
CA PRO A 260 -42.36 -29.41 42.94
C PRO A 260 -41.39 -29.49 44.13
N SER A 261 -41.11 -30.72 44.56
CA SER A 261 -40.02 -31.02 45.49
C SER A 261 -38.70 -31.25 44.74
N SER A 262 -37.73 -30.41 45.09
CA SER A 262 -36.33 -30.78 45.39
C SER A 262 -35.42 -31.31 44.27
N THR A 263 -34.29 -30.60 44.13
CA THR A 263 -32.95 -31.12 43.79
C THR A 263 -32.71 -31.60 42.35
N ALA A 264 -32.92 -30.71 41.38
CA ALA A 264 -32.08 -30.73 40.18
C ALA A 264 -30.71 -30.13 40.53
N THR A 265 -29.86 -30.92 41.18
CA THR A 265 -28.41 -30.70 41.18
C THR A 265 -27.97 -30.86 39.73
N VAL A 266 -28.12 -29.79 38.94
CA VAL A 266 -27.61 -29.68 37.58
C VAL A 266 -26.12 -29.83 37.73
N ALA A 267 -25.66 -31.06 37.59
CA ALA A 267 -24.27 -31.37 37.41
C ALA A 267 -23.78 -30.40 36.35
N ARG A 268 -22.91 -29.48 36.77
CA ARG A 268 -21.96 -28.74 35.93
C ARG A 268 -20.99 -29.76 35.31
N SER A 269 -21.53 -30.83 34.72
CA SER A 269 -20.86 -31.64 33.75
C SER A 269 -20.48 -30.63 32.70
N GLU A 270 -19.20 -30.28 32.71
CA GLU A 270 -18.56 -29.58 31.63
C GLU A 270 -19.18 -30.17 30.36
N LEU A 271 -19.90 -29.33 29.63
CA LEU A 271 -20.09 -29.54 28.21
C LEU A 271 -18.67 -29.51 27.65
N MET A 272 -17.96 -30.63 27.82
CA MET A 272 -16.88 -31.03 26.95
C MET A 272 -17.56 -31.08 25.61
N LEU A 273 -17.50 -29.95 24.88
CA LEU A 273 -17.85 -29.92 23.49
C LEU A 273 -17.19 -31.13 22.87
N ASP A 274 -17.99 -31.95 22.21
CA ASP A 274 -17.44 -33.02 21.42
C ASP A 274 -16.70 -32.39 20.23
N TRP A 275 -15.41 -32.17 20.45
CA TRP A 275 -14.50 -31.64 19.44
C TRP A 275 -14.06 -32.73 18.45
N SER A 276 -14.60 -33.94 18.55
CA SER A 276 -14.40 -35.00 17.54
C SER A 276 -15.16 -34.71 16.25
N GLU A 277 -16.15 -33.81 16.26
CA GLU A 277 -16.79 -33.37 15.02
C GLU A 277 -15.89 -32.37 14.27
N PRO A 278 -15.59 -32.60 12.97
CA PRO A 278 -14.87 -31.64 12.16
C PRO A 278 -15.61 -30.30 12.09
N ARG A 279 -14.94 -29.21 12.50
CA ARG A 279 -15.47 -27.85 12.42
C ARG A 279 -14.90 -27.14 11.18
N PRO A 280 -15.74 -26.46 10.37
CA PRO A 280 -15.26 -25.75 9.20
C PRO A 280 -14.40 -24.55 9.57
N VAL A 281 -13.31 -24.35 8.84
CA VAL A 281 -12.38 -23.22 8.95
C VAL A 281 -12.44 -22.36 7.68
N GLU A 282 -12.33 -23.01 6.52
CA GLU A 282 -12.39 -22.41 5.17
C GLU A 282 -11.42 -21.22 4.91
N GLN A 283 -10.32 -21.10 5.66
CA GLN A 283 -9.33 -20.03 5.48
C GLN A 283 -8.21 -20.43 4.52
N VAL A 284 -7.83 -19.51 3.62
CA VAL A 284 -6.74 -19.67 2.65
C VAL A 284 -5.47 -19.00 3.17
N PHE A 285 -4.36 -19.72 3.17
CA PHE A 285 -3.05 -19.24 3.59
C PHE A 285 -2.10 -19.22 2.40
N LEU A 286 -1.68 -18.03 1.98
CA LEU A 286 -0.81 -17.80 0.83
C LEU A 286 0.60 -17.44 1.29
N GLY A 287 1.62 -18.14 0.83
CA GLY A 287 3.01 -17.86 1.16
C GLY A 287 3.51 -16.58 0.49
N THR A 288 4.06 -15.62 1.26
CA THR A 288 4.42 -14.31 0.73
C THR A 288 5.48 -14.34 -0.36
N ARG A 289 6.31 -15.39 -0.42
CA ARG A 289 7.32 -15.57 -1.48
C ARG A 289 6.69 -15.71 -2.87
N TYR A 290 5.49 -16.26 -2.93
CA TYR A 290 4.77 -16.51 -4.17
C TYR A 290 3.88 -15.35 -4.61
N LEU A 291 3.91 -14.23 -3.88
CA LEU A 291 3.03 -13.10 -4.08
C LEU A 291 3.81 -11.85 -4.50
N ARG A 292 3.15 -10.98 -5.27
CA ARG A 292 3.59 -9.62 -5.55
C ARG A 292 2.43 -8.68 -5.25
N LEU A 293 2.71 -7.56 -4.60
CA LEU A 293 1.72 -6.50 -4.43
C LEU A 293 1.79 -5.59 -5.66
N LEU A 294 0.71 -5.52 -6.44
CA LEU A 294 0.60 -4.60 -7.59
C LEU A 294 -0.33 -3.45 -7.25
N GLU A 295 -0.04 -2.28 -7.83
CA GLU A 295 -1.02 -1.22 -7.96
C GLU A 295 -1.97 -1.56 -9.11
N ALA A 296 -3.22 -1.88 -8.80
CA ALA A 296 -4.22 -2.43 -9.71
C ALA A 296 -4.40 -1.59 -11.00
N HIS A 297 -4.26 -0.26 -10.90
CA HIS A 297 -4.46 0.65 -12.02
C HIS A 297 -3.28 0.76 -12.97
N HIS A 298 -2.06 0.50 -12.50
CA HIS A 298 -0.85 0.73 -13.30
C HIS A 298 -0.13 -0.58 -13.62
N GLN A 299 -0.58 -1.69 -13.03
CA GLN A 299 0.09 -3.00 -13.05
C GLN A 299 1.58 -2.90 -12.65
N ARG A 300 1.95 -1.80 -11.99
CA ARG A 300 3.29 -1.61 -11.49
C ARG A 300 3.36 -2.32 -10.15
N PRO A 301 4.38 -3.17 -9.94
CA PRO A 301 4.64 -3.69 -8.61
C PRO A 301 4.84 -2.50 -7.68
N LEU A 302 4.02 -2.43 -6.62
CA LEU A 302 4.28 -1.54 -5.52
C LEU A 302 5.56 -2.06 -4.89
N GLN A 303 6.67 -1.42 -5.20
CA GLN A 303 7.90 -1.70 -4.48
C GLN A 303 7.63 -1.38 -3.02
N ASP A 304 7.94 -2.34 -2.16
CA ASP A 304 7.84 -2.12 -0.74
C ASP A 304 8.65 -0.88 -0.37
N VAL A 305 8.00 -0.02 0.40
CA VAL A 305 8.58 1.22 0.91
C VAL A 305 9.50 0.81 2.07
N ILE A 306 10.75 0.51 1.75
CA ILE A 306 11.75 0.04 2.70
C ILE A 306 12.42 1.26 3.33
N PRO A 307 12.43 1.38 4.67
CA PRO A 307 13.15 2.43 5.36
C PRO A 307 14.66 2.39 5.08
N LEU A 308 15.24 3.54 4.77
CA LEU A 308 16.68 3.77 4.80
C LEU A 308 17.05 4.39 6.14
N LEU A 309 17.78 3.63 6.96
CA LEU A 309 18.11 3.93 8.34
C LEU A 309 19.49 4.56 8.45
N CYS A 310 19.70 5.44 9.42
CA CYS A 310 21.04 5.92 9.77
C CYS A 310 21.89 4.78 10.34
N VAL A 311 23.14 4.65 9.89
CA VAL A 311 24.08 3.66 10.46
C VAL A 311 24.41 3.95 11.92
N GLY A 312 24.43 5.22 12.33
CA GLY A 312 24.80 5.62 13.69
C GLY A 312 23.75 5.26 14.75
N CYS A 313 22.46 5.51 14.48
CA CYS A 313 21.40 5.36 15.48
C CYS A 313 20.20 4.51 15.03
N GLY A 314 20.18 4.02 13.79
CA GLY A 314 19.06 3.26 13.24
C GLY A 314 17.81 4.09 12.92
N SER A 315 17.79 5.40 13.16
CA SER A 315 16.64 6.26 12.81
C SER A 315 16.36 6.24 11.31
N THR A 316 15.09 6.18 10.93
CA THR A 316 14.69 6.27 9.52
C THR A 316 14.97 7.67 8.98
N LEU A 317 15.80 7.73 7.94
CA LEU A 317 16.18 8.97 7.26
C LEU A 317 15.27 9.25 6.07
N THR A 318 14.95 8.22 5.31
CA THR A 318 14.06 8.29 4.14
C THR A 318 13.57 6.87 3.81
N TYR A 319 12.93 6.70 2.66
CA TYR A 319 12.38 5.44 2.21
C TYR A 319 12.77 5.17 0.75
N THR A 320 12.68 3.91 0.31
CA THR A 320 13.10 3.50 -1.05
C THR A 320 12.27 4.13 -2.17
N ASP A 321 11.02 4.48 -1.93
CA ASP A 321 10.16 5.20 -2.89
C ASP A 321 10.65 6.64 -3.14
N GLN A 322 11.45 7.20 -2.23
CA GLN A 322 12.07 8.50 -2.40
C GLN A 322 13.37 8.44 -3.21
N LEU A 323 13.90 7.25 -3.53
CA LEU A 323 15.13 7.09 -4.31
C LEU A 323 14.92 7.48 -5.78
N LEU A 324 15.75 8.42 -6.25
CA LEU A 324 15.79 8.85 -7.65
C LEU A 324 16.95 8.20 -8.40
N CYS A 325 18.12 8.11 -7.77
CA CYS A 325 19.33 7.57 -8.40
C CYS A 325 20.34 7.17 -7.34
N THR A 326 21.09 6.10 -7.54
CA THR A 326 22.09 5.60 -6.58
C THR A 326 23.51 5.58 -7.13
N LYS A 327 23.70 6.16 -8.32
CA LYS A 327 24.98 6.28 -9.02
C LYS A 327 25.69 7.60 -8.73
N ARG A 328 25.20 8.39 -7.76
CA ARG A 328 25.86 9.64 -7.38
C ARG A 328 27.07 9.34 -6.52
N ARG A 329 27.98 10.31 -6.44
CA ARG A 329 29.14 10.26 -5.56
C ARG A 329 29.23 11.53 -4.74
N TRP A 330 29.73 11.42 -3.51
CA TRP A 330 29.89 12.53 -2.59
C TRP A 330 31.02 12.28 -1.59
N GLY A 331 31.83 13.30 -1.32
CA GLY A 331 32.90 13.26 -0.32
C GLY A 331 32.55 14.13 0.88
N PHE A 332 32.96 13.71 2.07
CA PHE A 332 32.87 14.52 3.28
C PHE A 332 34.13 15.39 3.38
N GLY A 333 34.00 16.68 3.03
CA GLY A 333 35.13 17.60 2.99
C GLY A 333 36.21 17.14 2.01
N ARG A 334 37.42 16.85 2.51
CA ARG A 334 38.56 16.41 1.70
C ARG A 334 38.64 14.88 1.48
N SER A 335 37.62 14.12 1.89
CA SER A 335 37.64 12.66 1.73
C SER A 335 37.45 12.25 0.25
N VAL A 336 37.86 11.03 -0.07
CA VAL A 336 37.56 10.43 -1.38
C VAL A 336 36.03 10.35 -1.54
N PRO A 337 35.47 10.76 -2.70
CA PRO A 337 34.03 10.66 -2.92
C PRO A 337 33.52 9.21 -2.88
N GLU A 338 32.59 8.96 -1.98
CA GLU A 338 31.90 7.68 -1.79
C GLU A 338 30.62 7.62 -2.62
N SER A 339 30.01 6.44 -2.74
CA SER A 339 28.71 6.31 -3.40
C SER A 339 27.61 6.97 -2.56
N ALA A 340 26.68 7.65 -3.23
CA ALA A 340 25.53 8.31 -2.60
C ALA A 340 24.24 8.02 -3.36
N CYS A 341 23.13 7.94 -2.63
CA CYS A 341 21.79 7.90 -3.19
C CYS A 341 21.16 9.30 -3.20
N TYR A 342 20.64 9.68 -4.35
CA TYR A 342 19.88 10.88 -4.58
C TYR A 342 18.41 10.60 -4.28
N VAL A 343 17.82 11.37 -3.38
CA VAL A 343 16.47 11.17 -2.88
C VAL A 343 15.65 12.45 -2.94
N ASN A 344 14.34 12.30 -3.16
CA ASN A 344 13.39 13.41 -3.20
C ASN A 344 13.26 14.09 -1.84
N SER A 345 13.02 13.30 -0.78
CA SER A 345 12.75 13.82 0.54
C SER A 345 13.37 12.95 1.64
N VAL A 346 13.35 13.47 2.85
CA VAL A 346 13.80 12.82 4.09
C VAL A 346 12.70 12.97 5.14
N VAL A 347 12.68 12.07 6.12
CA VAL A 347 11.72 12.11 7.24
C VAL A 347 11.91 13.40 8.03
N ARG A 348 10.81 14.13 8.25
CA ARG A 348 10.83 15.39 9.00
C ARG A 348 11.35 15.15 10.42
N GLY A 349 12.33 15.95 10.83
CA GLY A 349 12.96 15.83 12.16
C GLY A 349 14.02 14.73 12.28
N ALA A 350 14.14 13.82 11.30
CA ALA A 350 15.19 12.80 11.31
C ALA A 350 16.57 13.36 10.96
N VAL A 351 16.60 14.51 10.28
CA VAL A 351 17.83 15.19 9.88
C VAL A 351 17.85 16.66 10.26
N VAL A 352 19.05 17.16 10.50
CA VAL A 352 19.40 18.57 10.67
C VAL A 352 20.23 19.00 9.47
N VAL A 353 19.80 20.06 8.81
CA VAL A 353 20.54 20.66 7.69
C VAL A 353 21.40 21.78 8.25
N LYS A 354 22.71 21.75 7.98
CA LYS A 354 23.67 22.76 8.44
C LYS A 354 23.65 24.00 7.57
N GLU A 355 24.50 24.96 7.92
CA GLU A 355 24.70 26.21 7.21
C GLU A 355 25.02 25.94 5.73
N PRO A 356 24.35 26.63 4.80
CA PRO A 356 24.64 26.49 3.39
C PRO A 356 26.02 27.02 3.00
N TYR A 357 26.63 26.40 1.99
CA TYR A 357 27.89 26.79 1.36
C TYR A 357 27.79 26.67 -0.16
N LEU A 358 28.69 27.34 -0.87
CA LEU A 358 28.76 27.30 -2.33
C LEU A 358 29.71 26.19 -2.80
N GLU A 359 29.24 25.37 -3.73
CA GLU A 359 30.00 24.26 -4.29
C GLU A 359 29.94 24.29 -5.83
N HIS A 360 31.08 24.08 -6.48
CA HIS A 360 31.16 24.00 -7.95
C HIS A 360 30.99 22.53 -8.40
N LEU A 361 29.78 22.19 -8.82
CA LEU A 361 29.49 20.87 -9.37
C LEU A 361 29.70 20.84 -10.89
N ALA A 362 29.73 19.64 -11.47
CA ALA A 362 29.78 19.45 -12.92
C ALA A 362 28.60 20.15 -13.65
N GLN A 363 27.48 20.35 -12.96
CA GLN A 363 26.29 21.03 -13.47
C GLN A 363 26.29 22.55 -13.25
N GLY A 364 27.34 23.11 -12.64
CA GLY A 364 27.48 24.52 -12.31
C GLY A 364 27.48 24.80 -10.80
N LEU A 365 27.50 26.09 -10.46
CA LEU A 365 27.55 26.57 -9.08
C LEU A 365 26.21 26.31 -8.37
N MET A 366 26.27 25.62 -7.23
CA MET A 366 25.12 25.29 -6.40
C MET A 366 25.36 25.75 -4.97
N GLU A 367 24.30 26.20 -4.30
CA GLU A 367 24.29 26.35 -2.84
C GLU A 367 23.83 25.03 -2.23
N MET A 368 24.69 24.45 -1.40
CA MET A 368 24.52 23.13 -0.79
C MET A 368 24.60 23.25 0.71
N ALA A 369 24.10 22.26 1.44
CA ALA A 369 24.26 22.20 2.89
C ALA A 369 24.51 20.76 3.32
N ASP A 370 25.36 20.58 4.33
CA ASP A 370 25.59 19.26 4.89
C ASP A 370 24.38 18.79 5.70
N VAL A 371 24.08 17.50 5.62
CA VAL A 371 22.92 16.88 6.25
C VAL A 371 23.40 15.89 7.29
N TYR A 372 22.97 16.12 8.53
CA TYR A 372 23.28 15.31 9.68
C TYR A 372 22.02 14.59 10.15
N CYS A 373 22.13 13.34 10.57
CA CYS A 373 21.06 12.69 11.33
C CYS A 373 20.88 13.42 12.67
N SER A 374 19.70 13.32 13.27
CA SER A 374 19.42 13.82 14.62
C SER A 374 20.39 13.31 15.69
N CYS A 375 21.04 12.16 15.47
CA CYS A 375 22.10 11.64 16.34
C CYS A 375 23.46 12.35 16.20
N GLY A 376 23.58 13.32 15.30
CA GLY A 376 24.81 14.09 15.06
C GLY A 376 25.76 13.46 14.03
N MET A 377 25.44 12.31 13.44
CA MET A 377 26.24 11.72 12.36
C MET A 377 25.96 12.42 11.03
N GLN A 378 26.99 12.84 10.29
CA GLN A 378 26.81 13.34 8.92
C GLN A 378 26.39 12.18 8.00
N VAL A 379 25.26 12.34 7.33
CA VAL A 379 24.67 11.29 6.47
C VAL A 379 24.61 11.70 5.01
N GLY A 380 24.80 12.98 4.67
CA GLY A 380 24.64 13.43 3.31
C GLY A 380 24.74 14.94 3.11
N TYR A 381 24.08 15.41 2.07
CA TYR A 381 23.99 16.81 1.65
C TYR A 381 22.61 17.14 1.09
N LYS A 382 22.27 18.42 1.02
CA LYS A 382 21.04 18.97 0.44
C LYS A 382 21.38 20.05 -0.59
N PHE A 383 20.63 20.07 -1.69
CA PHE A 383 20.65 21.19 -2.63
C PHE A 383 19.72 22.30 -2.13
N VAL A 384 20.29 23.44 -1.75
CA VAL A 384 19.54 24.55 -1.12
C VAL A 384 19.05 25.54 -2.17
N ALA A 385 19.92 25.93 -3.10
CA ALA A 385 19.54 26.82 -4.20
C ALA A 385 20.43 26.61 -5.43
N ASP A 386 19.86 26.86 -6.61
CA ASP A 386 20.61 26.95 -7.85
C ASP A 386 21.19 28.35 -7.99
N LYS A 387 22.51 28.47 -8.16
CA LYS A 387 23.21 29.74 -8.37
C LYS A 387 23.68 29.91 -9.82
N THR A 388 23.28 29.02 -10.72
CA THR A 388 23.51 29.20 -12.15
C THR A 388 22.61 30.30 -12.71
N SER A 389 23.14 31.14 -13.60
CA SER A 389 22.39 32.24 -14.23
C SER A 389 21.17 31.78 -15.05
N MET A 390 21.17 30.52 -15.47
CA MET A 390 20.15 29.93 -16.35
C MET A 390 19.12 29.06 -15.61
N GLY A 391 19.24 28.89 -14.28
CA GLY A 391 18.31 28.05 -13.51
C GLY A 391 18.31 26.56 -13.92
N ARG A 392 19.43 26.04 -14.43
CA ARG A 392 19.50 24.69 -15.03
C ARG A 392 19.31 23.57 -14.00
N ASN A 393 19.57 23.84 -12.72
CA ASN A 393 19.52 22.88 -11.62
C ASN A 393 18.35 23.14 -10.67
N GLN A 394 17.38 23.97 -11.05
CA GLN A 394 16.23 24.30 -10.21
C GLN A 394 15.43 23.05 -9.80
N ASN A 395 15.40 22.02 -10.64
CA ASN A 395 14.78 20.72 -10.34
C ASN A 395 15.53 19.91 -9.27
N GLN A 396 16.76 20.27 -8.91
CA GLN A 396 17.53 19.61 -7.86
C GLN A 396 17.30 20.24 -6.49
N VAL A 397 16.87 21.51 -6.45
CA VAL A 397 16.64 22.28 -5.23
C VAL A 397 15.63 21.58 -4.33
N GLY A 398 15.94 21.49 -3.04
CA GLY A 398 15.13 20.82 -2.03
C GLY A 398 15.40 19.32 -1.88
N ARG A 399 16.15 18.71 -2.79
CA ARG A 399 16.47 17.27 -2.77
C ARG A 399 17.77 16.99 -2.01
N TYR A 400 17.98 15.71 -1.70
CA TYR A 400 19.04 15.26 -0.82
C TYR A 400 19.91 14.21 -1.50
N GLY A 401 21.18 14.17 -1.13
CA GLY A 401 22.06 13.04 -1.40
C GLY A 401 22.50 12.40 -0.09
N LEU A 402 22.19 11.13 0.14
CA LEU A 402 22.62 10.38 1.31
C LEU A 402 23.77 9.44 0.95
N VAL A 403 24.84 9.44 1.74
CA VAL A 403 26.03 8.63 1.46
C VAL A 403 25.75 7.18 1.86
N CYS A 404 25.99 6.25 0.94
CA CYS A 404 25.59 4.85 1.08
C CYS A 404 26.28 4.15 2.27
N SER A 405 27.49 4.55 2.64
CA SER A 405 28.20 4.02 3.82
C SER A 405 27.62 4.48 5.16
N ARG A 406 26.75 5.50 5.15
CA ARG A 406 26.12 6.10 6.33
C ARG A 406 24.66 5.69 6.50
N ILE A 407 24.15 4.85 5.59
CA ILE A 407 22.78 4.35 5.63
C ILE A 407 22.73 2.83 5.59
N ASN A 408 21.81 2.26 6.34
CA ASN A 408 21.44 0.85 6.28
C ASN A 408 20.07 0.72 5.62
N VAL A 409 19.88 -0.29 4.78
CA VAL A 409 18.55 -0.65 4.30
C VAL A 409 17.91 -1.52 5.38
N ALA A 410 16.74 -1.11 5.90
CA ALA A 410 16.02 -1.93 6.87
C ALA A 410 15.75 -3.31 6.27
N SER A 411 15.83 -4.35 7.10
CA SER A 411 15.36 -5.67 6.70
C SER A 411 13.87 -5.59 6.40
N PHE A 412 13.45 -6.28 5.36
CA PHE A 412 12.03 -6.40 5.01
C PHE A 412 11.29 -7.13 6.12
N GLN A 413 10.79 -6.38 7.10
CA GLN A 413 9.71 -6.77 7.98
C GLN A 413 8.52 -5.96 7.50
N LEU A 414 7.49 -6.64 6.99
CA LEU A 414 6.21 -6.05 6.59
C LEU A 414 5.70 -5.19 7.75
N SER A 415 5.96 -3.88 7.70
CA SER A 415 5.63 -2.90 8.74
C SER A 415 4.14 -2.54 8.74
N HIS A 416 3.31 -3.42 8.20
CA HIS A 416 1.85 -3.29 8.19
C HIS A 416 1.19 -3.54 9.55
N SER A 417 1.95 -3.90 10.60
CA SER A 417 1.40 -4.20 11.93
C SER A 417 1.18 -2.99 12.85
N LYS A 418 1.44 -1.74 12.43
CA LYS A 418 1.31 -0.57 13.33
C LYS A 418 0.42 0.60 12.88
N LEU A 419 -0.44 0.44 11.87
CA LEU A 419 -1.38 1.51 11.47
C LEU A 419 -2.72 1.53 12.24
N HIS A 420 -2.95 0.66 13.24
CA HIS A 420 -4.22 0.59 14.00
C HIS A 420 -4.06 0.60 15.53
N GLY A 421 -3.10 1.37 16.06
CA GLY A 421 -2.89 1.46 17.51
C GLY A 421 -2.67 2.87 18.02
N GLN A 422 -3.54 3.81 17.68
CA GLN A 422 -3.75 5.06 18.42
C GLN A 422 -5.23 5.43 18.35
N GLU A 423 -6.00 4.92 19.31
CA GLU A 423 -7.11 5.65 19.95
C GLU A 423 -6.70 5.91 21.39
#